data_AF-A0A7W6ER75-F1
#
_entry.id   AF-A0A7W6ER75-F1
#
_cell.length_a   1.000
_cell.length_b   1.000
_cell.length_c   1.000
_cell.angle_alpha   90.00
_cell.angle_beta   90.00
_cell.angle_gamma   90.00
#
_symmetry.space_group_name_H-M   'P 1'
#
loop_
_entity.id
_entity.type
_entity.pdbx_description
1 polymer ?
#
loop_
_entity_poly.entity_id
_entity_poly.type
_entity_poly.pdbx_seq_one_letter_code
_entity_poly.pdbx_strand_id
1 'polypeptide(L)'
;MQNLLVSLLFALFSMHSATNKIFRNAIASFKLVVSNQPHEESNQPHNENTISVSMDVSNITQTRGSLRIGIFREGNPFTGPKAKPDFFKVVPITAATTQQVVVSLPAGRYVIAVYHDLNDNGKLDKNLVGYPKEPFGFSKNFRPILSAPSFEDCAIEIKENSPQNRQKIKLID
;
A
#
# COMPACT_ATOMS: atom_id res chain seq x y z
N MET A 1 -12.60 8.36 -48.61
CA MET A 1 -12.21 9.69 -48.11
C MET A 1 -11.84 9.54 -46.63
N GLN A 2 -10.72 8.97 -46.23
CA GLN A 2 -9.31 9.35 -46.43
C GLN A 2 -8.94 10.66 -45.71
N ASN A 3 -8.37 10.48 -44.52
CA ASN A 3 -7.27 11.22 -43.89
C ASN A 3 -7.28 12.75 -43.94
N LEU A 4 -7.69 13.39 -42.84
CA LEU A 4 -7.39 14.80 -42.61
C LEU A 4 -7.22 15.22 -41.13
N LEU A 5 -6.89 14.31 -40.22
CA LEU A 5 -6.70 14.66 -38.79
C LEU A 5 -5.45 14.05 -38.13
N VAL A 6 -4.46 13.66 -38.94
CA VAL A 6 -3.11 13.30 -38.45
C VAL A 6 -2.08 14.19 -39.12
N SER A 7 -2.14 15.50 -38.83
CA SER A 7 -1.14 16.46 -39.31
C SER A 7 -0.83 17.59 -38.32
N LEU A 8 -1.30 17.50 -37.06
CA LEU A 8 -1.04 18.53 -36.04
C LEU A 8 -0.15 18.09 -34.86
N LEU A 9 0.42 16.89 -34.90
CA LEU A 9 1.29 16.39 -33.82
C LEU A 9 2.79 16.29 -34.18
N PHE A 10 3.21 16.80 -35.34
CA PHE A 10 4.59 16.68 -35.84
C PHE A 10 5.39 18.00 -35.89
N ALA A 11 4.98 19.04 -35.17
CA ALA A 11 5.60 20.37 -35.25
C ALA A 11 6.19 20.91 -33.93
N LEU A 12 6.70 20.05 -33.03
CA LEU A 12 7.40 20.53 -31.82
C LEU A 12 8.76 19.85 -31.52
N PHE A 13 9.32 19.09 -32.46
CA PHE A 13 10.69 18.58 -32.31
C PHE A 13 11.54 18.90 -33.54
N SER A 14 12.00 20.15 -33.61
CA SER A 14 13.22 20.53 -34.32
C SER A 14 13.75 21.82 -33.72
N MET A 15 14.81 21.74 -32.92
CA MET A 15 15.97 22.65 -32.93
C MET A 15 16.90 22.41 -31.72
N HIS A 16 17.81 21.42 -31.86
CA HIS A 16 19.25 21.48 -31.50
C HIS A 16 19.78 20.03 -31.66
N SER A 17 20.38 19.69 -32.80
CA SER A 17 21.79 19.94 -33.19
C SER A 17 22.79 18.99 -32.52
N ALA A 18 23.28 18.05 -33.35
CA ALA A 18 24.53 17.29 -33.28
C ALA A 18 24.66 16.28 -32.12
N THR A 19 24.95 14.99 -32.31
CA THR A 19 25.98 14.37 -33.15
C THR A 19 25.73 12.87 -33.34
N ASN A 20 26.36 12.30 -34.36
CA ASN A 20 26.61 10.87 -34.63
C ASN A 20 25.56 10.11 -35.47
N LYS A 21 25.61 10.45 -36.77
CA LYS A 21 25.80 9.47 -37.87
C LYS A 21 26.45 8.17 -37.37
N ILE A 22 25.80 7.03 -37.58
CA ILE A 22 26.34 5.85 -38.29
C ILE A 22 25.14 4.94 -38.65
N PHE A 23 24.86 4.94 -39.95
CA PHE A 23 24.30 3.89 -40.79
C PHE A 23 22.93 3.24 -40.50
N ARG A 24 21.97 3.63 -41.35
CA ARG A 24 20.87 2.78 -41.84
C ARG A 24 21.45 1.79 -42.87
N ASN A 25 21.00 0.54 -42.84
CA ASN A 25 20.55 -0.28 -43.98
C ASN A 25 20.67 -1.78 -43.65
N ALA A 26 19.56 -2.51 -43.78
CA ALA A 26 19.43 -3.69 -44.65
C ALA A 26 18.23 -4.54 -44.21
N ILE A 27 17.18 -4.49 -45.01
CA ILE A 27 16.19 -5.56 -45.11
C ILE A 27 16.84 -6.65 -45.96
N ALA A 28 17.05 -7.85 -45.42
CA ALA A 28 17.18 -9.09 -46.19
C ALA A 28 17.10 -10.33 -45.27
N SER A 29 16.00 -11.05 -45.45
CA SER A 29 15.78 -12.50 -45.38
C SER A 29 16.78 -13.44 -44.69
N PHE A 30 16.19 -14.48 -44.09
CA PHE A 30 16.70 -15.86 -44.01
C PHE A 30 17.56 -16.23 -42.78
N LYS A 31 16.89 -16.68 -41.70
CA LYS A 31 17.09 -18.03 -41.14
C LYS A 31 16.06 -18.33 -40.04
N LEU A 32 15.22 -19.31 -40.34
CA LEU A 32 14.50 -20.12 -39.37
C LEU A 32 15.53 -20.81 -38.47
N VAL A 33 15.61 -20.40 -37.20
CA VAL A 33 16.18 -21.23 -36.13
C VAL A 33 15.07 -21.37 -35.09
N VAL A 34 14.41 -22.53 -35.15
CA VAL A 34 13.62 -23.04 -34.03
C VAL A 34 14.61 -23.38 -32.92
N SER A 35 14.60 -22.61 -31.85
CA SER A 35 15.25 -22.95 -30.59
C SER A 35 14.29 -22.62 -29.47
N ASN A 36 13.63 -23.66 -28.97
CA ASN A 36 12.79 -23.63 -27.77
C ASN A 36 13.61 -23.12 -26.58
N GLN A 37 13.23 -21.98 -25.99
CA GLN A 37 13.33 -21.62 -24.56
C GLN A 37 12.37 -20.44 -24.26
N PRO A 38 11.88 -20.32 -23.02
CA PRO A 38 10.45 -20.31 -22.69
C PRO A 38 9.77 -18.93 -22.72
N HIS A 39 8.44 -18.99 -22.82
CA HIS A 39 7.50 -17.88 -22.78
C HIS A 39 7.81 -16.88 -21.65
N GLU A 40 8.16 -15.65 -22.00
CA GLU A 40 7.92 -14.50 -21.12
C GLU A 40 6.42 -14.23 -21.12
N GLU A 41 5.74 -14.85 -20.15
CA GLU A 41 4.33 -14.61 -19.87
C GLU A 41 4.19 -13.22 -19.23
N SER A 42 3.44 -12.38 -19.94
CA SER A 42 2.94 -11.05 -19.61
C SER A 42 2.77 -10.72 -18.12
N ASN A 43 3.42 -9.64 -17.66
CA ASN A 43 2.90 -8.87 -16.52
C ASN A 43 1.70 -8.03 -16.98
N GLN A 44 0.54 -8.68 -17.09
CA GLN A 44 -0.75 -8.01 -17.01
C GLN A 44 -1.02 -7.66 -15.54
N PRO A 45 -1.59 -6.48 -15.22
CA PRO A 45 -1.98 -6.18 -13.84
C PRO A 45 -3.09 -7.16 -13.44
N HIS A 46 -2.85 -7.97 -12.40
CA HIS A 46 -3.92 -8.71 -11.76
C HIS A 46 -4.95 -7.70 -11.26
N ASN A 47 -6.09 -7.64 -11.93
CA ASN A 47 -7.29 -6.97 -11.45
C ASN A 47 -7.82 -7.80 -10.25
N GLU A 48 -7.16 -7.69 -9.11
CA GLU A 48 -7.68 -8.24 -7.87
C GLU A 48 -8.92 -7.44 -7.51
N ASN A 49 -10.09 -8.11 -7.46
CA ASN A 49 -11.31 -7.47 -7.01
C ASN A 49 -11.10 -7.01 -5.56
N THR A 50 -11.01 -5.69 -5.35
CA THR A 50 -10.76 -5.12 -4.03
C THR A 50 -12.07 -4.81 -3.31
N ILE A 51 -12.11 -5.13 -2.02
CA ILE A 51 -13.20 -4.86 -1.11
C ILE A 51 -12.90 -3.57 -0.35
N SER A 52 -13.90 -2.68 -0.25
CA SER A 52 -13.82 -1.48 0.56
C SER A 52 -13.88 -1.84 2.05
N VAL A 53 -12.85 -1.48 2.79
CA VAL A 53 -12.73 -1.69 4.24
C VAL A 53 -12.72 -0.34 4.92
N SER A 54 -13.67 -0.14 5.84
CA SER A 54 -13.81 1.08 6.63
C SER A 54 -13.32 0.85 8.06
N MET A 55 -12.69 1.86 8.64
CA MET A 55 -12.15 1.85 9.98
C MET A 55 -12.62 3.09 10.73
N ASP A 56 -13.20 2.89 11.90
CA ASP A 56 -13.43 3.95 12.88
C ASP A 56 -12.29 3.88 13.91
N VAL A 57 -11.30 4.76 13.78
CA VAL A 57 -10.15 4.85 14.72
C VAL A 57 -10.50 5.85 15.82
N SER A 58 -10.56 5.37 17.06
CA SER A 58 -11.06 6.12 18.22
C SER A 58 -10.02 6.28 19.31
N ASN A 59 -10.34 7.09 20.33
CA ASN A 59 -9.44 7.49 21.43
C ASN A 59 -8.30 8.41 20.95
N ILE A 60 -8.60 9.27 19.98
CA ILE A 60 -7.68 10.33 19.54
C ILE A 60 -7.82 11.50 20.51
N THR A 61 -6.78 11.77 21.30
CA THR A 61 -6.79 12.82 22.33
C THR A 61 -6.04 14.08 21.91
N GLN A 62 -5.22 14.01 20.85
CA GLN A 62 -4.44 15.14 20.34
C GLN A 62 -4.76 15.39 18.86
N THR A 63 -5.18 16.60 18.50
CA THR A 63 -5.47 17.00 17.10
C THR A 63 -4.26 17.53 16.38
N ARG A 64 -3.21 16.70 16.30
CA ARG A 64 -1.99 17.01 15.57
C ARG A 64 -1.41 15.71 15.01
N GLY A 65 -0.47 15.84 14.09
CA GLY A 65 0.18 14.67 13.53
C GLY A 65 -0.75 13.86 12.65
N SER A 66 -0.40 12.59 12.47
CA SER A 66 -1.05 11.71 11.52
C SER A 66 -1.35 10.33 12.10
N LEU A 67 -2.46 9.73 11.69
CA LEU A 67 -2.63 8.29 11.80
C LEU A 67 -1.83 7.60 10.71
N ARG A 68 -1.06 6.59 11.12
CA ARG A 68 -0.34 5.69 10.23
C ARG A 68 -0.92 4.30 10.37
N ILE A 69 -1.44 3.78 9.26
CA ILE A 69 -2.17 2.53 9.18
C ILE A 69 -1.34 1.56 8.36
N GLY A 70 -0.81 0.52 9.00
CA GLY A 70 -0.16 -0.61 8.36
C GLY A 70 -1.10 -1.80 8.31
N ILE A 71 -1.17 -2.47 7.16
CA ILE A 71 -2.03 -3.63 6.93
C ILE A 71 -1.13 -4.77 6.45
N PHE A 72 -1.22 -5.90 7.12
CA PHE A 72 -0.28 -7.01 6.98
C PHE A 72 -1.05 -8.27 6.62
N ARG A 73 -0.62 -8.96 5.57
CA ARG A 73 -1.10 -10.29 5.20
C ARG A 73 -0.59 -11.34 6.16
N GLU A 74 -1.27 -12.47 6.17
CA GLU A 74 -0.81 -13.67 6.87
C GLU A 74 0.61 -14.05 6.46
N GLY A 75 1.43 -14.46 7.43
CA GLY A 75 2.85 -14.78 7.24
C GLY A 75 3.81 -13.59 7.35
N ASN A 76 3.32 -12.35 7.28
CA ASN A 76 4.17 -11.17 7.43
C ASN A 76 4.21 -10.68 8.90
N PRO A 77 5.40 -10.37 9.43
CA PRO A 77 5.52 -9.76 10.75
C PRO A 77 4.88 -8.37 10.73
N PHE A 78 4.08 -8.07 11.75
CA PHE A 78 3.42 -6.76 11.92
C PHE A 78 3.88 -6.00 13.16
N THR A 79 4.80 -6.60 13.93
CA THR A 79 5.45 -5.99 15.09
C THR A 79 6.97 -6.16 15.02
N GLY A 80 7.69 -5.36 15.80
CA GLY A 80 9.15 -5.40 15.85
C GLY A 80 9.86 -4.82 14.61
N PRO A 81 11.19 -4.95 14.53
CA PRO A 81 12.01 -4.31 13.49
C PRO A 81 11.78 -4.84 12.07
N LYS A 82 11.22 -6.05 11.94
CA LYS A 82 10.93 -6.68 10.64
C LYS A 82 9.55 -6.32 10.10
N ALA A 83 8.75 -5.57 10.86
CA ALA A 83 7.41 -5.20 10.43
C ALA A 83 7.45 -4.40 9.14
N LYS A 84 6.84 -4.94 8.09
CA LYS A 84 6.70 -4.29 6.80
C LYS A 84 5.27 -4.48 6.30
N PRO A 85 4.45 -3.42 6.22
CA PRO A 85 3.07 -3.55 5.79
C PRO A 85 2.99 -3.87 4.30
N ASP A 86 2.03 -4.72 3.92
CA ASP A 86 1.67 -4.97 2.53
C ASP A 86 0.89 -3.80 1.93
N PHE A 87 0.09 -3.13 2.76
CA PHE A 87 -0.60 -1.89 2.41
C PHE A 87 -0.41 -0.86 3.51
N PHE A 88 -0.19 0.40 3.13
CA PHE A 88 0.07 1.48 4.06
C PHE A 88 -0.75 2.71 3.71
N LYS A 89 -1.28 3.40 4.73
CA LYS A 89 -2.01 4.65 4.57
C LYS A 89 -1.64 5.63 5.69
N VAL A 90 -1.52 6.90 5.33
CA VAL A 90 -1.33 8.01 6.26
C VAL A 90 -2.55 8.92 6.17
N VAL A 91 -3.09 9.33 7.31
CA VAL A 91 -4.25 10.22 7.39
C VAL A 91 -3.94 11.32 8.41
N PRO A 92 -3.86 12.60 8.01
CA PRO A 92 -3.73 13.71 8.94
C PRO A 92 -4.90 13.70 9.93
N ILE A 93 -4.62 13.92 11.21
CA ILE A 93 -5.68 14.01 12.22
C ILE A 93 -6.41 15.34 12.07
N THR A 94 -7.72 15.27 11.87
CA THR A 94 -8.58 16.47 11.75
C THR A 94 -9.60 16.61 12.88
N ALA A 95 -9.76 15.61 13.75
CA ALA A 95 -10.76 15.61 14.83
C ALA A 95 -10.25 14.95 16.12
N ALA A 96 -10.70 15.49 17.28
CA ALA A 96 -10.26 15.11 18.63
C ALA A 96 -11.06 13.95 19.26
N THR A 97 -11.51 12.97 18.47
CA THR A 97 -12.34 11.87 19.01
C THR A 97 -12.19 10.59 18.21
N THR A 98 -12.68 10.59 16.96
CA THR A 98 -12.68 9.46 16.04
C THR A 98 -12.36 9.93 14.63
N GLN A 99 -11.48 9.21 13.95
CA GLN A 99 -11.14 9.42 12.54
C GLN A 99 -11.66 8.23 11.73
N GLN A 100 -12.43 8.52 10.68
CA GLN A 100 -12.82 7.51 9.70
C GLN A 100 -11.75 7.35 8.63
N VAL A 101 -11.40 6.11 8.32
CA VAL A 101 -10.42 5.75 7.29
C VAL A 101 -11.01 4.66 6.40
N VAL A 102 -10.86 4.79 5.09
CA VAL A 102 -11.27 3.77 4.12
C VAL A 102 -10.06 3.32 3.30
N VAL A 103 -9.95 2.02 3.07
CA VAL A 103 -8.93 1.39 2.22
C VAL A 103 -9.58 0.35 1.31
N SER A 104 -8.95 0.04 0.19
CA SER A 104 -9.38 -1.03 -0.70
C SER A 104 -8.40 -2.19 -0.54
N LEU A 105 -8.91 -3.37 -0.17
CA LEU A 105 -8.09 -4.56 0.07
C LEU A 105 -8.64 -5.75 -0.73
N PRO A 106 -7.79 -6.57 -1.35
CA PRO A 106 -8.20 -7.88 -1.87
C PRO A 106 -8.81 -8.74 -0.75
N ALA A 107 -9.68 -9.69 -1.12
CA ALA A 107 -10.15 -10.68 -0.16
C ALA A 107 -8.98 -11.43 0.48
N GLY A 108 -9.07 -11.73 1.77
CA GLY A 108 -8.00 -12.39 2.50
C GLY A 108 -7.99 -12.10 3.99
N ARG A 109 -6.96 -12.62 4.66
CA ARG A 109 -6.75 -12.44 6.10
C ARG A 109 -5.68 -11.39 6.35
N TYR A 110 -5.99 -10.47 7.27
CA TYR A 110 -5.13 -9.33 7.55
C TYR A 110 -5.06 -9.01 9.03
N VAL A 111 -3.96 -8.38 9.43
CA VAL A 111 -3.86 -7.58 10.64
C VAL A 111 -3.80 -6.10 10.25
N ILE A 112 -4.58 -5.27 10.93
CA ILE A 112 -4.47 -3.80 10.82
C ILE A 112 -3.78 -3.32 12.10
N ALA A 113 -2.64 -2.64 11.95
CA ALA A 113 -1.98 -1.92 13.03
C ALA A 113 -2.04 -0.42 12.74
N VAL A 114 -2.41 0.36 13.75
CA VAL A 114 -2.52 1.81 13.66
C VAL A 114 -1.64 2.42 14.74
N TYR A 115 -0.94 3.50 14.40
CA TYR A 115 -0.40 4.38 15.42
C TYR A 115 -0.62 5.84 15.07
N HIS A 116 -0.69 6.67 16.09
CA HIS A 116 -0.80 8.11 16.00
C HIS A 116 0.60 8.69 16.11
N ASP A 117 1.18 9.02 14.95
CA ASP A 117 2.46 9.71 14.85
C ASP A 117 2.26 11.17 15.26
N LEU A 118 2.62 11.48 16.50
CA LEU A 118 2.35 12.77 17.14
C LEU A 118 3.32 13.86 16.70
N ASN A 119 4.51 13.46 16.22
CA ASN A 119 5.58 14.35 15.80
C ASN A 119 5.85 14.31 14.29
N ASP A 120 5.04 13.54 13.54
CA ASP A 120 5.12 13.33 12.09
C ASP A 120 6.48 12.80 11.60
N ASN A 121 7.22 12.05 12.44
CA ASN A 121 8.58 11.61 12.10
C ASN A 121 8.63 10.36 11.21
N GLY A 122 7.49 9.73 10.90
CA GLY A 122 7.47 8.54 10.06
C GLY A 122 7.54 7.21 10.80
N LYS A 123 7.69 7.22 12.11
CA LYS A 123 8.08 6.06 12.91
C LYS A 123 7.21 5.97 14.15
N LEU A 124 6.98 4.75 14.61
CA LEU A 124 6.41 4.53 15.92
C LEU A 124 7.53 4.67 16.96
N ASP A 125 7.55 5.78 17.67
CA ASP A 125 8.56 6.03 18.69
C ASP A 125 8.41 5.05 19.85
N LYS A 126 9.53 4.54 20.36
CA LYS A 126 9.57 3.51 21.41
C LYS A 126 10.54 3.89 22.52
N ASN A 127 10.29 3.40 23.72
CA ASN A 127 11.24 3.50 24.82
C ASN A 127 12.34 2.42 24.71
N LEU A 128 13.29 2.41 25.66
CA LEU A 128 14.44 1.50 25.64
C LEU A 128 14.05 0.01 25.75
N VAL A 129 12.85 -0.31 26.23
CA VAL A 129 12.32 -1.69 26.30
C VAL A 129 11.44 -2.04 25.09
N GLY A 130 11.34 -1.15 24.10
CA GLY A 130 10.60 -1.38 22.86
C GLY A 130 9.10 -1.10 22.93
N TYR A 131 8.60 -0.57 24.06
CA TYR A 131 7.19 -0.20 24.22
C TYR A 131 6.90 1.13 23.52
N PRO A 132 5.78 1.26 22.76
CA PRO A 132 5.40 2.51 22.10
C PRO A 132 5.29 3.69 23.06
N LYS A 133 5.79 4.86 22.65
CA LYS A 133 5.63 6.14 23.35
C LYS A 133 4.50 6.99 22.77
N GLU A 134 3.89 6.49 21.69
CA GLU A 134 2.80 7.12 20.97
C GLU A 134 1.58 6.21 20.95
N PRO A 135 0.37 6.76 20.86
CA PRO A 135 -0.84 5.95 20.88
C PRO A 135 -0.87 4.96 19.71
N PHE A 136 -1.24 3.71 19.99
CA PHE A 136 -1.28 2.64 18.98
C PHE A 136 -2.48 1.71 19.19
N GLY A 137 -2.83 0.94 18.17
CA GLY A 137 -3.92 -0.02 18.26
C GLY A 137 -3.87 -1.06 17.16
N PHE A 138 -4.62 -2.14 17.36
CA PHE A 138 -4.73 -3.24 16.41
C PHE A 138 -6.18 -3.54 16.07
N SER A 139 -6.41 -4.18 14.93
CA SER A 139 -7.68 -4.86 14.63
C SER A 139 -8.08 -5.81 15.76
N LYS A 140 -9.39 -6.11 15.84
CA LYS A 140 -10.04 -6.77 17.00
C LYS A 140 -9.94 -6.00 18.34
N ASN A 141 -9.43 -4.77 18.34
CA ASN A 141 -9.13 -4.02 19.58
C ASN A 141 -8.24 -4.80 20.55
N PHE A 142 -7.31 -5.60 20.00
CA PHE A 142 -6.39 -6.36 20.83
C PHE A 142 -5.53 -5.41 21.68
N ARG A 143 -5.41 -5.72 22.97
CA ARG A 143 -4.61 -4.96 23.94
C ARG A 143 -3.45 -5.83 24.43
N PRO A 144 -2.21 -5.58 23.96
CA PRO A 144 -1.05 -6.31 24.45
C PRO A 144 -0.84 -6.05 25.95
N ILE A 145 -0.55 -7.11 26.72
CA ILE A 145 -0.30 -7.01 28.17
C ILE A 145 1.19 -7.21 28.48
N LEU A 146 1.76 -8.33 28.02
CA LEU A 146 3.14 -8.72 28.34
C LEU A 146 4.02 -8.97 27.11
N SER A 147 3.41 -9.36 25.98
CA SER A 147 4.13 -9.72 24.76
C SER A 147 3.49 -9.09 23.53
N ALA A 148 4.25 -9.05 22.44
CA ALA A 148 3.69 -8.69 21.14
C ALA A 148 2.55 -9.67 20.77
N PRO A 149 1.49 -9.19 20.13
CA PRO A 149 0.41 -10.04 19.63
C PRO A 149 0.91 -11.03 18.58
N SER A 150 0.27 -12.20 18.53
CA SER A 150 0.33 -13.09 17.37
C SER A 150 -0.56 -12.57 16.24
N PHE A 151 -0.38 -13.13 15.03
CA PHE A 151 -1.26 -12.79 13.91
C PHE A 151 -2.73 -13.08 14.23
N GLU A 152 -3.02 -14.25 14.83
CA GLU A 152 -4.38 -14.69 15.14
C GLU A 152 -5.11 -13.79 16.14
N ASP A 153 -4.38 -13.24 17.11
CA ASP A 153 -4.90 -12.30 18.10
C ASP A 153 -5.55 -11.08 17.44
N CYS A 154 -4.99 -10.65 16.30
CA CYS A 154 -5.39 -9.43 15.60
C CYS A 154 -6.07 -9.71 14.25
N ALA A 155 -6.03 -10.94 13.74
CA ALA A 155 -6.45 -11.27 12.38
C ALA A 155 -7.95 -11.05 12.14
N ILE A 156 -8.27 -10.44 11.00
CA ILE A 156 -9.63 -10.27 10.49
C ILE A 156 -9.73 -10.86 9.08
N GLU A 157 -10.92 -11.31 8.71
CA GLU A 157 -11.19 -11.85 7.37
C GLU A 157 -11.93 -10.80 6.54
N ILE A 158 -11.33 -10.38 5.43
CA ILE A 158 -11.92 -9.48 4.45
C ILE A 158 -12.48 -10.32 3.31
N LYS A 159 -13.78 -10.20 3.06
CA LYS A 159 -14.50 -10.89 1.99
C LYS A 159 -15.73 -10.10 1.57
N GLU A 160 -16.26 -10.39 0.40
CA GLU A 160 -17.43 -9.68 -0.13
C GLU A 160 -18.63 -9.75 0.82
N ASN A 161 -19.39 -8.66 0.91
CA ASN A 161 -20.61 -8.56 1.71
C ASN A 161 -20.46 -8.94 3.20
N SER A 162 -19.26 -8.76 3.77
CA SER A 162 -18.99 -9.06 5.18
C SER A 162 -19.16 -7.84 6.08
N PRO A 163 -19.86 -7.94 7.23
CA PRO A 163 -19.87 -6.88 8.23
C PRO A 163 -18.49 -6.64 8.85
N GLN A 164 -17.58 -7.62 8.79
CA GLN A 164 -16.20 -7.46 9.23
C GLN A 164 -15.41 -6.48 8.35
N ASN A 165 -15.92 -6.05 7.20
CA ASN A 165 -15.27 -5.00 6.41
C ASN A 165 -15.40 -3.61 7.07
N ARG A 166 -16.18 -3.48 8.17
CA ARG A 166 -16.14 -2.32 9.07
C ARG A 166 -15.42 -2.68 10.36
N GLN A 167 -14.29 -2.03 10.59
CA GLN A 167 -13.43 -2.21 11.75
C GLN A 167 -13.57 -1.05 12.73
N LYS A 168 -13.53 -1.36 14.02
CA LYS A 168 -13.37 -0.36 15.09
C LYS A 168 -12.04 -0.60 15.76
N ILE A 169 -11.19 0.41 15.79
CA ILE A 169 -9.86 0.33 16.39
C ILE A 169 -9.76 1.44 17.43
N LYS A 170 -9.50 1.07 18.68
CA LYS A 170 -9.31 1.99 19.79
C LYS A 170 -7.82 2.11 20.09
N LEU A 171 -7.29 3.34 20.01
CA LEU A 171 -5.92 3.61 20.39
C LEU A 171 -5.71 3.41 21.89
N ILE A 172 -4.54 2.89 22.23
CA ILE A 172 -3.99 2.66 23.56
C ILE A 172 -2.84 3.64 23.71
N ASP A 173 -2.88 4.44 24.77
CA ASP A 173 -1.87 5.39 25.17
C ASP A 173 -0.92 4.83 26.25
#